data_AF-A0AAX4JA70-F1
#
_entry.id   AF-A0AAX4JA70-F1
#
_cell.length_a   1.000
_cell.length_b   1.000
_cell.length_c   1.000
_cell.angle_alpha   90.00
_cell.angle_beta   90.00
_cell.angle_gamma   90.00
#
_symmetry.space_group_name_H-M   'P 1'
#
loop_
_entity.id
_entity.type
_entity.pdbx_description
1 polymer ?
#
loop_
_entity_poly.entity_id
_entity_poly.type
_entity_poly.pdbx_seq_one_letter_code
_entity_poly.pdbx_strand_id
1 'polypeptide(L)'
;MDKIKNLIIEKYREENLSLLFFYYHQMNPMEVMYFWNNILKILDESNVLQVLGFILDLQENFIIFPRYAQKSLNFHIHQVNKKIAKILPRPFVFYTKNLKLFKFAKENKIQEIQEKKFDDLFFLINSLYDTLIKTPTVEINNSIENYFNFGLLENLEIDLTKKLLNDLKKVDLEHRNVYIKYISSIVNSPKEILDHIFYNLSDEESAFIIECIYIKNKQIYNEILQVLYDNRKYYRVEIIKMLYELDIEKLDLKDENIEIIKYLIANKPVFVNDLLDVLNTKISKKHLLGIFIENFELLKNFKFEFNFDDLILISKEKPEILYEAYDKITDEKQKQTFFVLFKTLEEDFIVEFLKKHKDIELVSYILTNRKLENNLKKFIIENYKDNKQIIYKLFIYLDKSEVKKFLDTLLIDKKSLEYFLLVLKPTEILVYAHEMSDVSRGMKILDLCFESGGINENDFIFTLNIIENDMPPLIIRTLILTYKKYPQLKNFTVSYLFKLINKNALNNAKLKTGIIKLLEILDSSAVDIIAVLSKETIKNILDRSVVLRSICSKIIFRNEYRYKNEYNILRDIINHYPQ
;
A
#
# COMPACT_ATOMS: atom_id res chain seq x y z
N MET A 1 23.59 -80.12 20.48
CA MET A 1 24.35 -80.80 19.41
C MET A 1 23.55 -81.93 18.73
N ASP A 2 23.15 -83.02 19.40
CA ASP A 2 22.41 -84.11 18.73
C ASP A 2 21.00 -83.72 18.24
N LYS A 3 20.30 -82.82 18.93
CA LYS A 3 19.03 -82.24 18.45
C LYS A 3 19.20 -81.42 17.15
N ILE A 4 20.27 -80.63 17.06
CA ILE A 4 20.59 -79.83 15.86
C ILE A 4 21.01 -80.75 14.72
N LYS A 5 21.80 -81.79 15.02
CA LYS A 5 22.20 -82.82 14.04
C LYS A 5 20.98 -83.58 13.47
N ASN A 6 20.02 -83.97 14.32
CA ASN A 6 18.80 -84.66 13.88
C ASN A 6 17.86 -83.75 13.08
N LEU A 7 17.73 -82.47 13.43
CA LEU A 7 16.91 -81.50 12.71
C LEU A 7 17.51 -81.10 11.35
N ILE A 8 18.83 -81.06 11.24
CA ILE A 8 19.54 -80.65 10.02
C ILE A 8 19.73 -81.81 9.02
N ILE A 9 19.91 -83.05 9.50
CA ILE A 9 20.32 -84.17 8.63
C ILE A 9 19.18 -85.16 8.31
N GLU A 10 18.24 -85.42 9.23
CA GLU A 10 17.30 -86.55 9.06
C GLU A 10 15.84 -86.15 8.77
N LYS A 11 15.43 -84.89 9.03
CA LYS A 11 14.06 -84.41 8.76
C LYS A 11 14.03 -82.97 8.24
N TYR A 12 14.45 -82.82 6.98
CA TYR A 12 14.40 -81.53 6.29
C TYR A 12 12.95 -81.15 5.95
N ARG A 13 12.37 -80.21 6.72
CA ARG A 13 11.07 -79.56 6.46
C ARG A 13 11.22 -78.06 6.68
N GLU A 14 10.46 -77.29 5.93
CA GLU A 14 10.42 -75.81 5.94
C GLU A 14 10.24 -75.23 7.36
N GLU A 15 9.41 -75.87 8.18
CA GLU A 15 9.13 -75.52 9.59
C GLU A 15 10.37 -75.61 10.50
N ASN A 16 11.32 -76.49 10.18
CA ASN A 16 12.52 -76.71 11.00
C ASN A 16 13.62 -75.67 10.73
N LEU A 17 13.64 -75.07 9.53
CA LEU A 17 14.59 -74.01 9.17
C LEU A 17 14.32 -72.74 9.98
N SER A 18 13.06 -72.31 10.08
CA SER A 18 12.60 -71.17 10.88
C SER A 18 12.99 -71.30 12.36
N LEU A 19 12.80 -72.50 12.92
CA LEU A 19 13.17 -72.82 14.30
C LEU A 19 14.69 -72.81 14.50
N LEU A 20 15.45 -73.34 13.53
CA LEU A 20 16.91 -73.32 13.55
C LEU A 20 17.47 -71.89 13.42
N PHE A 21 16.79 -71.02 12.67
CA PHE A 21 17.13 -69.59 12.55
C PHE A 21 16.88 -68.82 13.86
N PHE A 22 15.84 -69.16 14.62
CA PHE A 22 15.65 -68.64 15.99
C PHE A 22 16.82 -69.01 16.92
N TYR A 23 17.31 -70.25 16.83
CA TYR A 23 18.43 -70.70 17.66
C TYR A 23 19.80 -70.14 17.22
N TYR A 24 19.93 -69.60 16.00
CA TYR A 24 21.19 -69.09 15.46
C TYR A 24 21.87 -68.04 16.36
N HIS A 25 21.09 -67.15 16.97
CA HIS A 25 21.61 -66.10 17.86
C HIS A 25 22.10 -66.62 19.22
N GLN A 26 21.78 -67.86 19.57
CA GLN A 26 22.18 -68.51 20.82
C GLN A 26 23.32 -69.52 20.62
N MET A 27 23.75 -69.75 19.38
CA MET A 27 24.79 -70.72 19.04
C MET A 27 26.19 -70.21 19.40
N ASN A 28 27.04 -71.12 19.89
CA ASN A 28 28.45 -70.81 20.05
C ASN A 28 29.17 -70.73 18.68
N PRO A 29 30.39 -70.17 18.61
CA PRO A 29 31.09 -69.96 17.34
C PRO A 29 31.31 -71.23 16.51
N MET A 30 31.56 -72.39 17.14
CA MET A 30 31.73 -73.67 16.44
C MET A 30 30.41 -74.19 15.87
N GLU A 31 29.31 -73.99 16.61
CA GLU A 31 27.96 -74.35 16.17
C GLU A 31 27.51 -73.49 14.98
N VAL A 32 27.82 -72.19 14.98
CA VAL A 32 27.55 -71.29 13.85
C VAL A 32 28.31 -71.72 12.58
N MET A 33 29.57 -72.14 12.70
CA MET A 33 30.33 -72.66 11.55
C MET A 33 29.72 -73.95 11.02
N TYR A 34 29.39 -74.87 11.92
CA TYR A 34 28.77 -76.14 11.57
C TYR A 34 27.40 -75.92 10.91
N PHE A 35 26.62 -74.97 11.40
CA PHE A 35 25.34 -74.55 10.83
C PHE A 35 25.50 -74.15 9.36
N TRP A 36 26.34 -73.16 9.04
CA TRP A 36 26.50 -72.70 7.65
C TRP A 36 27.12 -73.74 6.73
N ASN A 37 28.00 -74.60 7.24
CA ASN A 37 28.52 -75.73 6.47
C ASN A 37 27.43 -76.75 6.13
N ASN A 38 26.45 -76.96 7.01
CA ASN A 38 25.33 -77.82 6.71
C ASN A 38 24.33 -77.16 5.77
N ILE A 39 23.98 -75.88 5.99
CA ILE A 39 23.16 -75.08 5.07
C ILE A 39 23.72 -75.18 3.64
N LEU A 40 25.03 -75.08 3.47
CA LEU A 40 25.66 -75.25 2.16
C LEU A 40 25.38 -76.61 1.52
N LYS A 41 25.31 -77.72 2.30
CA LYS A 41 25.07 -79.06 1.78
C LYS A 41 23.61 -79.27 1.35
N ILE A 42 22.68 -78.77 2.14
CA ILE A 42 21.22 -78.97 2.00
C ILE A 42 20.51 -77.88 1.17
N LEU A 43 21.19 -76.78 0.82
CA LEU A 43 20.63 -75.72 -0.02
C LEU A 43 20.23 -76.24 -1.42
N ASP A 44 18.98 -76.00 -1.81
CA ASP A 44 18.36 -76.38 -3.08
C ASP A 44 17.30 -75.34 -3.54
N GLU A 45 16.61 -75.58 -4.67
CA GLU A 45 15.62 -74.65 -5.23
C GLU A 45 14.42 -74.40 -4.32
N SER A 46 14.09 -75.34 -3.42
CA SER A 46 12.92 -75.23 -2.54
C SER A 46 13.16 -74.29 -1.36
N ASN A 47 14.40 -74.18 -0.89
CA ASN A 47 14.76 -73.44 0.33
C ASN A 47 15.64 -72.20 0.08
N VAL A 48 16.09 -71.99 -1.17
CA VAL A 48 17.05 -70.93 -1.52
C VAL A 48 16.55 -69.52 -1.18
N LEU A 49 15.25 -69.24 -1.34
CA LEU A 49 14.67 -67.92 -1.07
C LEU A 49 14.66 -67.59 0.44
N GLN A 50 14.42 -68.60 1.28
CA GLN A 50 14.41 -68.43 2.74
C GLN A 50 15.82 -68.19 3.28
N VAL A 51 16.80 -68.97 2.79
CA VAL A 51 18.20 -68.78 3.17
C VAL A 51 18.72 -67.42 2.67
N LEU A 52 18.30 -66.96 1.49
CA LEU A 52 18.60 -65.62 0.98
C LEU A 52 18.06 -64.51 1.88
N GLY A 53 16.77 -64.60 2.27
CA GLY A 53 16.15 -63.62 3.17
C GLY A 53 16.88 -63.52 4.52
N PHE A 54 17.26 -64.66 5.09
CA PHE A 54 17.99 -64.70 6.35
C PHE A 54 19.42 -64.13 6.25
N ILE A 55 20.12 -64.37 5.14
CA ILE A 55 21.44 -63.78 4.92
C ILE A 55 21.36 -62.27 4.78
N LEU A 56 20.32 -61.75 4.10
CA LEU A 56 20.12 -60.30 3.97
C LEU A 56 19.83 -59.66 5.33
N ASP A 57 18.97 -60.27 6.15
CA ASP A 57 18.68 -59.83 7.52
C ASP A 57 19.94 -59.79 8.40
N LEU A 58 20.76 -60.84 8.35
CA LEU A 58 22.04 -60.87 9.07
C LEU A 58 23.09 -59.90 8.53
N GLN A 59 22.96 -59.41 7.29
CA GLN A 59 23.87 -58.42 6.69
C GLN A 59 23.50 -56.98 7.05
N GLU A 60 22.25 -56.71 7.41
CA GLU A 60 21.81 -55.38 7.84
C GLU A 60 22.41 -55.00 9.19
N ASN A 61 22.70 -56.00 10.03
CA ASN A 61 23.23 -55.81 11.38
C ASN A 61 24.72 -56.22 11.51
N PHE A 62 25.43 -55.62 12.47
CA PHE A 62 26.78 -56.07 12.81
C PHE A 62 26.73 -57.39 13.59
N ILE A 63 27.42 -58.42 13.11
CA ILE A 63 27.47 -59.70 13.81
C ILE A 63 28.54 -59.64 14.91
N ILE A 64 28.16 -60.07 16.11
CA ILE A 64 29.08 -60.28 17.23
C ILE A 64 29.68 -61.67 17.08
N PHE A 65 30.96 -61.75 16.72
CA PHE A 65 31.65 -63.03 16.50
C PHE A 65 33.13 -62.93 16.86
N PRO A 66 33.76 -63.95 17.47
CA PRO A 66 35.16 -63.84 17.92
C PRO A 66 36.12 -63.57 16.77
N ARG A 67 37.03 -62.59 16.93
CA ARG A 67 37.98 -62.16 15.88
C ARG A 67 38.74 -63.30 15.21
N TYR A 68 39.15 -64.32 15.97
CA TYR A 68 39.89 -65.47 15.44
C TYR A 68 39.07 -66.33 14.46
N ALA A 69 37.73 -66.29 14.54
CA ALA A 69 36.83 -67.11 13.73
C ALA A 69 36.07 -66.32 12.65
N GLN A 70 36.13 -64.99 12.65
CA GLN A 70 35.44 -64.12 11.68
C GLN A 70 35.78 -64.43 10.22
N LYS A 71 37.06 -64.68 9.91
CA LYS A 71 37.50 -65.04 8.55
C LYS A 71 36.88 -66.36 8.09
N SER A 72 36.84 -67.35 8.97
CA SER A 72 36.25 -68.67 8.69
C SER A 72 34.74 -68.57 8.47
N LEU A 73 34.04 -67.71 9.22
CA LEU A 73 32.59 -67.51 9.04
C LEU A 73 32.31 -66.93 7.66
N ASN A 74 33.03 -65.86 7.31
CA ASN A 74 32.89 -65.23 6.01
C ASN A 74 33.26 -66.18 4.86
N PHE A 75 34.18 -67.13 5.06
CA PHE A 75 34.44 -68.19 4.09
C PHE A 75 33.20 -69.07 3.87
N HIS A 76 32.55 -69.55 4.94
CA HIS A 76 31.33 -70.35 4.82
C HIS A 76 30.18 -69.57 4.16
N ILE A 77 29.98 -68.30 4.54
CA ILE A 77 28.98 -67.42 3.92
C ILE A 77 29.27 -67.15 2.45
N HIS A 78 30.53 -66.98 2.07
CA HIS A 78 30.91 -66.83 0.69
C HIS A 78 30.52 -68.06 -0.15
N GLN A 79 30.76 -69.26 0.37
CA GLN A 79 30.37 -70.50 -0.31
C GLN A 79 28.85 -70.63 -0.44
N VAL A 80 28.10 -70.27 0.60
CA VAL A 80 26.63 -70.28 0.58
C VAL A 80 26.11 -69.25 -0.44
N ASN A 81 26.59 -68.01 -0.43
CA ASN A 81 26.22 -66.98 -1.40
C ASN A 81 26.49 -67.43 -2.85
N LYS A 82 27.62 -68.10 -3.10
CA LYS A 82 27.96 -68.65 -4.41
C LYS A 82 27.01 -69.76 -4.84
N LYS A 83 26.54 -70.59 -3.91
CA LYS A 83 25.56 -71.65 -4.19
C LYS A 83 24.16 -71.07 -4.40
N ILE A 84 23.74 -70.07 -3.61
CA ILE A 84 22.51 -69.31 -3.80
C ILE A 84 22.47 -68.72 -5.21
N ALA A 85 23.52 -68.00 -5.62
CA ALA A 85 23.56 -67.35 -6.93
C ALA A 85 23.40 -68.31 -8.12
N LYS A 86 23.69 -69.61 -7.94
CA LYS A 86 23.51 -70.65 -8.97
C LYS A 86 22.11 -71.25 -9.01
N ILE A 87 21.42 -71.29 -7.87
CA ILE A 87 20.17 -72.05 -7.68
C ILE A 87 18.96 -71.10 -7.61
N LEU A 88 19.20 -69.79 -7.43
CA LEU A 88 18.14 -68.80 -7.27
C LEU A 88 17.27 -68.66 -8.55
N PRO A 89 15.93 -68.66 -8.44
CA PRO A 89 15.05 -68.49 -9.59
C PRO A 89 15.26 -67.15 -10.31
N ARG A 90 15.11 -67.13 -11.64
CA ARG A 90 15.35 -65.95 -12.51
C ARG A 90 14.77 -64.61 -11.99
N PRO A 91 13.56 -64.54 -11.42
CA PRO A 91 13.00 -63.29 -10.90
C PRO A 91 13.80 -62.68 -9.74
N PHE A 92 14.54 -63.49 -8.98
CA PHE A 92 15.22 -63.06 -7.76
C PHE A 92 16.74 -62.92 -7.94
N VAL A 93 17.30 -63.26 -9.11
CA VAL A 93 18.74 -63.19 -9.41
C VAL A 93 19.36 -61.82 -9.11
N PHE A 94 18.58 -60.73 -9.23
CA PHE A 94 19.05 -59.39 -8.89
C PHE A 94 19.55 -59.25 -7.44
N TYR A 95 18.95 -59.97 -6.47
CA TYR A 95 19.35 -59.92 -5.06
C TYR A 95 20.76 -60.49 -4.80
N THR A 96 21.28 -61.31 -5.72
CA THR A 96 22.65 -61.85 -5.61
C THR A 96 23.72 -60.77 -5.71
N LYS A 97 23.42 -59.63 -6.36
CA LYS A 97 24.33 -58.46 -6.43
C LYS A 97 24.50 -57.75 -5.09
N ASN A 98 23.52 -57.91 -4.19
CA ASN A 98 23.51 -57.27 -2.87
C ASN A 98 24.09 -58.15 -1.76
N LEU A 99 24.36 -59.44 -2.04
CA LEU A 99 24.96 -60.36 -1.10
C LEU A 99 26.41 -59.96 -0.79
N LYS A 100 26.63 -59.44 0.41
CA LYS A 100 27.96 -59.07 0.92
C LYS A 100 28.49 -60.13 1.89
N LEU A 101 29.72 -59.95 2.35
CA LEU A 101 30.21 -60.69 3.52
C LEU A 101 29.71 -60.00 4.79
N PHE A 102 29.57 -60.75 5.88
CA PHE A 102 29.12 -60.18 7.15
C PHE A 102 30.11 -59.15 7.67
N LYS A 103 29.56 -58.06 8.21
CA LYS A 103 30.32 -57.02 8.92
C LYS A 103 30.31 -57.34 10.40
N PHE A 104 31.48 -57.34 11.02
CA PHE A 104 31.62 -57.65 12.45
C PHE A 104 31.76 -56.39 13.28
N ALA A 105 31.16 -56.38 14.46
CA ALA A 105 31.34 -55.29 15.43
C ALA A 105 32.81 -55.24 15.90
N LYS A 106 33.40 -54.04 16.03
CA LYS A 106 34.72 -53.87 16.62
C LYS A 106 34.62 -54.09 18.14
N GLU A 107 35.45 -54.98 18.70
CA GLU A 107 35.50 -55.40 20.12
C GLU A 107 35.68 -54.28 21.17
N ASN A 108 35.66 -52.98 20.82
CA ASN A 108 35.89 -51.87 21.76
C ASN A 108 34.61 -51.22 22.32
N LYS A 109 33.48 -51.92 22.32
CA LYS A 109 32.25 -51.51 23.03
C LYS A 109 31.63 -52.71 23.78
N ILE A 110 32.42 -53.32 24.67
CA ILE A 110 31.95 -54.41 25.56
C ILE A 110 31.51 -53.85 26.93
N GLN A 111 31.48 -52.54 27.13
CA GLN A 111 30.89 -51.94 28.32
C GLN A 111 29.79 -50.97 27.88
N GLU A 112 28.59 -51.19 28.41
CA GLU A 112 27.31 -50.53 28.09
C GLU A 112 26.54 -51.05 26.87
N ILE A 113 26.17 -52.33 26.91
CA ILE A 113 24.82 -52.72 26.47
C ILE A 113 24.15 -53.26 27.73
N GLN A 114 23.43 -52.37 28.42
CA GLN A 114 22.42 -52.79 29.37
C GLN A 114 21.47 -53.73 28.64
N GLU A 115 21.11 -54.84 29.30
CA GLU A 115 19.99 -55.68 28.91
C GLU A 115 18.82 -54.78 28.53
N LYS A 116 18.52 -54.65 27.22
CA LYS A 116 17.18 -54.24 26.84
C LYS A 116 16.30 -55.38 27.33
N LYS A 117 15.63 -55.16 28.46
CA LYS A 117 14.47 -55.96 28.86
C LYS A 117 13.63 -56.15 27.60
N PHE A 118 13.33 -57.41 27.31
CA PHE A 118 12.36 -57.76 26.29
C PHE A 118 11.11 -56.91 26.53
N ASP A 119 10.82 -56.05 25.58
CA ASP A 119 9.65 -55.19 25.62
C ASP A 119 8.50 -55.98 25.01
N ASP A 120 7.72 -56.60 25.89
CA ASP A 120 6.56 -57.42 25.53
C ASP A 120 5.62 -56.67 24.58
N LEU A 121 5.51 -55.34 24.73
CA LEU A 121 4.69 -54.47 23.90
C LEU A 121 5.29 -54.27 22.52
N PHE A 122 6.60 -54.04 22.42
CA PHE A 122 7.28 -53.90 21.12
C PHE A 122 7.28 -55.22 20.32
N PHE A 123 7.46 -56.35 21.00
CA PHE A 123 7.36 -57.67 20.38
C PHE A 123 5.92 -58.00 19.94
N LEU A 124 4.91 -57.65 20.74
CA LEU A 124 3.50 -57.81 20.39
C LEU A 124 3.12 -56.92 19.20
N ILE A 125 3.59 -55.67 19.17
CA ILE A 125 3.36 -54.72 18.07
C ILE A 125 3.99 -55.25 16.78
N ASN A 126 5.24 -55.73 16.82
CA ASN A 126 5.90 -56.29 15.65
C ASN A 126 5.29 -57.62 15.19
N SER A 127 4.83 -58.46 16.12
CA SER A 127 4.11 -59.69 15.78
C SER A 127 2.74 -59.39 15.16
N LEU A 128 2.01 -58.41 15.68
CA LEU A 128 0.78 -57.92 15.07
C LEU A 128 1.04 -57.30 13.69
N TYR A 129 2.14 -56.56 13.52
CA TYR A 129 2.59 -56.00 12.23
C TYR A 129 2.85 -57.11 11.19
N ASP A 130 3.61 -58.15 11.57
CA ASP A 130 3.94 -59.28 10.70
C ASP A 130 2.71 -60.13 10.36
N THR A 131 1.76 -60.22 11.30
CA THR A 131 0.50 -60.93 11.08
C THR A 131 -0.45 -60.11 10.21
N LEU A 132 -0.52 -58.79 10.37
CA LEU A 132 -1.37 -57.88 9.56
C LEU A 132 -0.86 -57.72 8.12
N ILE A 133 0.44 -57.85 7.87
CA ILE A 133 1.03 -57.74 6.53
C ILE A 133 0.86 -59.04 5.71
N LYS A 134 0.82 -60.21 6.36
CA LYS A 134 0.76 -61.52 5.67
C LYS A 134 -0.64 -62.08 5.47
N THR A 135 -1.66 -61.51 6.12
CA THR A 135 -3.00 -62.10 6.15
C THR A 135 -3.94 -61.30 5.23
N PRO A 136 -4.67 -61.93 4.29
CA PRO A 136 -5.61 -61.22 3.41
C PRO A 136 -6.65 -60.44 4.22
N THR A 137 -7.10 -59.29 3.71
CA THR A 137 -8.01 -58.33 4.37
C THR A 137 -9.29 -58.96 4.97
N VAL A 138 -9.71 -60.12 4.44
CA VAL A 138 -10.89 -60.88 4.91
C VAL A 138 -10.60 -61.65 6.22
N GLU A 139 -9.39 -62.17 6.40
CA GLU A 139 -9.03 -62.92 7.61
C GLU A 139 -8.68 -62.00 8.79
N ILE A 140 -8.26 -60.77 8.52
CA ILE A 140 -8.13 -59.70 9.53
C ILE A 140 -9.51 -59.29 10.03
N ASN A 141 -10.49 -59.11 9.14
CA ASN A 141 -11.88 -58.85 9.52
C ASN A 141 -12.49 -60.01 10.32
N ASN A 142 -12.29 -61.27 9.88
CA ASN A 142 -12.78 -62.44 10.60
C ASN A 142 -12.07 -62.65 11.96
N SER A 143 -10.79 -62.28 12.06
CA SER A 143 -10.05 -62.36 13.33
C SER A 143 -10.49 -61.27 14.30
N ILE A 144 -10.77 -60.05 13.83
CA ILE A 144 -11.37 -58.98 14.64
C ILE A 144 -12.79 -59.38 15.07
N GLU A 145 -13.60 -59.97 14.18
CA GLU A 145 -14.94 -60.46 14.52
C GLU A 145 -14.93 -61.57 15.58
N ASN A 146 -13.98 -62.51 15.47
CA ASN A 146 -13.83 -63.62 16.42
C ASN A 146 -13.19 -63.21 17.76
N TYR A 147 -12.23 -62.28 17.77
CA TYR A 147 -11.53 -61.90 19.00
C TYR A 147 -12.34 -60.94 19.89
N PHE A 148 -13.17 -60.09 19.28
CA PHE A 148 -14.04 -59.15 20.00
C PHE A 148 -15.46 -59.69 20.20
N ASN A 149 -15.79 -60.85 19.62
CA ASN A 149 -17.05 -61.57 19.80
C ASN A 149 -18.27 -60.67 19.57
N PHE A 150 -18.40 -60.10 18.37
CA PHE A 150 -19.54 -59.26 17.98
C PHE A 150 -20.86 -60.02 17.81
N GLY A 151 -20.85 -61.35 17.95
CA GLY A 151 -22.05 -62.20 17.88
C GLY A 151 -23.14 -61.91 18.91
N LEU A 152 -22.97 -60.92 19.80
CA LEU A 152 -23.99 -60.48 20.76
C LEU A 152 -24.33 -58.98 20.70
N LEU A 153 -23.73 -58.21 19.79
CA LEU A 153 -23.95 -56.76 19.72
C LEU A 153 -24.15 -56.33 18.26
N GLU A 154 -25.34 -56.60 17.73
CA GLU A 154 -25.80 -56.18 16.39
C GLU A 154 -25.79 -54.65 16.15
N ASN A 155 -25.23 -53.81 17.04
CA ASN A 155 -25.28 -52.34 16.90
C ASN A 155 -24.04 -51.56 17.41
N LEU A 156 -22.85 -52.17 17.53
CA LEU A 156 -21.63 -51.41 17.82
C LEU A 156 -20.78 -51.22 16.55
N GLU A 157 -21.08 -50.16 15.80
CA GLU A 157 -20.15 -49.63 14.79
C GLU A 157 -18.86 -49.19 15.51
N ILE A 158 -17.81 -50.02 15.46
CA ILE A 158 -16.49 -49.58 15.88
C ILE A 158 -15.92 -48.69 14.77
N ASP A 159 -15.88 -47.39 15.04
CA ASP A 159 -15.22 -46.44 14.16
C ASP A 159 -13.69 -46.61 14.23
N LEU A 160 -13.17 -47.48 13.35
CA LEU A 160 -11.75 -47.81 13.23
C LEU A 160 -10.91 -46.55 13.00
N THR A 161 -11.38 -45.63 12.17
CA THR A 161 -10.68 -44.39 11.83
C THR A 161 -10.52 -43.51 13.06
N LYS A 162 -11.60 -43.29 13.81
CA LYS A 162 -11.56 -42.53 15.07
C LYS A 162 -10.60 -43.13 16.09
N LYS A 163 -10.57 -44.46 16.22
CA LYS A 163 -9.70 -45.16 17.17
C LYS A 163 -8.22 -44.99 16.81
N LEU A 164 -7.86 -45.21 15.54
CA LEU A 164 -6.49 -45.03 15.04
C LEU A 164 -6.00 -43.59 15.20
N LEU A 165 -6.86 -42.60 14.92
CA LEU A 165 -6.51 -41.19 15.09
C LEU A 165 -6.34 -40.81 16.57
N ASN A 166 -7.15 -41.35 17.48
CA ASN A 166 -6.99 -41.09 18.92
C ASN A 166 -5.73 -41.74 19.50
N ASP A 167 -5.28 -42.86 18.94
CA ASP A 167 -4.07 -43.55 19.38
C ASP A 167 -2.77 -42.83 18.98
N LEU A 168 -2.81 -41.84 18.08
CA LEU A 168 -1.66 -40.98 17.75
C LEU A 168 -1.00 -40.38 18.99
N LYS A 169 -1.80 -39.93 19.96
CA LYS A 169 -1.30 -39.32 21.20
C LYS A 169 -0.53 -40.29 22.09
N LYS A 170 -0.75 -41.60 21.91
CA LYS A 170 -0.09 -42.69 22.65
C LYS A 170 1.19 -43.17 21.98
N VAL A 171 1.44 -42.77 20.73
CA VAL A 171 2.66 -43.11 19.99
C VAL A 171 3.76 -42.13 20.37
N ASP A 172 4.97 -42.64 20.60
CA ASP A 172 6.15 -41.83 20.87
C ASP A 172 6.44 -40.87 19.71
N LEU A 173 6.81 -39.63 20.04
CA LEU A 173 7.02 -38.55 19.07
C LEU A 173 7.93 -38.95 17.88
N GLU A 174 8.98 -39.71 18.15
CA GLU A 174 9.94 -40.18 17.12
C GLU A 174 9.29 -41.10 16.06
N HIS A 175 8.19 -41.77 16.41
CA HIS A 175 7.51 -42.76 15.56
C HIS A 175 6.18 -42.26 14.99
N ARG A 176 5.66 -41.10 15.43
CA ARG A 176 4.36 -40.57 14.99
C ARG A 176 4.26 -40.37 13.50
N ASN A 177 5.29 -39.84 12.85
CA ASN A 177 5.29 -39.66 11.39
C ASN A 177 5.23 -40.99 10.64
N VAL A 178 5.86 -42.04 11.17
CA VAL A 178 5.79 -43.39 10.58
C VAL A 178 4.38 -43.97 10.77
N TYR A 179 3.80 -43.77 11.94
CA TYR A 179 2.43 -44.17 12.25
C TYR A 179 1.40 -43.47 11.35
N ILE A 180 1.49 -42.14 11.20
CA ILE A 180 0.64 -41.33 10.30
C ILE A 180 0.69 -41.90 8.88
N LYS A 181 1.89 -42.12 8.34
CA LYS A 181 2.08 -42.70 6.99
C LYS A 181 1.39 -44.04 6.83
N TYR A 182 1.27 -44.85 7.89
CA TYR A 182 0.63 -46.15 7.85
C TYR A 182 -0.89 -46.01 7.91
N ILE A 183 -1.41 -45.29 8.90
CA ILE A 183 -2.87 -45.12 9.07
C ILE A 183 -3.51 -44.41 7.88
N SER A 184 -2.82 -43.48 7.21
CA SER A 184 -3.35 -42.77 6.02
C SER A 184 -3.72 -43.71 4.86
N SER A 185 -3.21 -44.95 4.84
CA SER A 185 -3.60 -45.97 3.84
C SER A 185 -4.81 -46.83 4.25
N ILE A 186 -5.20 -46.78 5.53
CA ILE A 186 -6.23 -47.64 6.14
C ILE A 186 -7.48 -46.84 6.50
N VAL A 187 -7.32 -45.59 6.94
CA VAL A 187 -8.44 -44.73 7.33
C VAL A 187 -9.44 -44.58 6.19
N ASN A 188 -10.72 -44.66 6.55
CA ASN A 188 -11.83 -44.77 5.60
C ASN A 188 -13.03 -43.90 5.97
N SER A 189 -12.96 -43.14 7.07
CA SER A 189 -14.02 -42.23 7.52
C SER A 189 -13.57 -40.76 7.36
N PRO A 190 -13.90 -40.11 6.23
CA PRO A 190 -13.56 -38.71 5.97
C PRO A 190 -14.01 -37.74 7.07
N LYS A 191 -15.19 -38.00 7.63
CA LYS A 191 -15.78 -37.15 8.68
C LYS A 191 -14.97 -37.20 9.97
N GLU A 192 -14.57 -38.38 10.41
CA GLU A 192 -13.76 -38.53 11.63
C GLU A 192 -12.35 -37.97 11.46
N ILE A 193 -11.77 -38.05 10.26
CA ILE A 193 -10.50 -37.41 9.94
C ILE A 193 -10.62 -35.89 10.11
N LEU A 194 -11.66 -35.29 9.52
CA LEU A 194 -11.93 -33.86 9.66
C LEU A 194 -12.25 -33.45 11.10
N ASP A 195 -13.04 -34.24 11.84
CA ASP A 195 -13.34 -33.99 13.25
C ASP A 195 -12.05 -34.04 14.08
N HIS A 196 -11.19 -35.03 13.85
CA HIS A 196 -9.89 -35.11 14.52
C HIS A 196 -9.02 -33.88 14.25
N ILE A 197 -8.91 -33.43 12.99
CA ILE A 197 -8.18 -32.23 12.63
C ILE A 197 -8.80 -30.99 13.30
N PHE A 198 -10.13 -30.88 13.26
CA PHE A 198 -10.86 -29.76 13.84
C PHE A 198 -10.64 -29.62 15.35
N TYR A 199 -10.47 -30.73 16.08
CA TYR A 199 -10.17 -30.70 17.52
C TYR A 199 -8.67 -30.57 17.84
N ASN A 200 -7.77 -30.78 16.86
CA ASN A 200 -6.31 -30.73 17.03
C ASN A 200 -5.64 -29.77 16.02
N LEU A 201 -6.25 -28.60 15.80
CA LEU A 201 -5.81 -27.62 14.78
C LEU A 201 -4.39 -27.05 15.01
N SER A 202 -3.88 -27.12 16.24
CA SER A 202 -2.54 -26.66 16.62
C SER A 202 -1.42 -27.63 16.27
N ASP A 203 -1.75 -28.88 15.94
CA ASP A 203 -0.77 -29.95 15.89
C ASP A 203 -0.24 -30.08 14.46
N GLU A 204 1.08 -29.98 14.28
CA GLU A 204 1.76 -30.15 12.98
C GLU A 204 1.41 -31.49 12.32
N GLU A 205 1.05 -32.48 13.14
CA GLU A 205 0.56 -33.80 12.75
C GLU A 205 -0.70 -33.74 11.88
N SER A 206 -1.62 -32.79 12.13
CA SER A 206 -2.86 -32.63 11.36
C SER A 206 -2.60 -32.30 9.89
N ALA A 207 -1.65 -31.40 9.63
CA ALA A 207 -1.22 -31.08 8.27
C ALA A 207 -0.56 -32.29 7.59
N PHE A 208 0.27 -33.02 8.33
CA PHE A 208 0.97 -34.19 7.83
C PHE A 208 0.04 -35.38 7.54
N ILE A 209 -1.05 -35.53 8.30
CA ILE A 209 -2.12 -36.50 8.02
C ILE A 209 -2.78 -36.19 6.68
N ILE A 210 -3.17 -34.94 6.44
CA ILE A 210 -3.78 -34.52 5.17
C ILE A 210 -2.82 -34.72 4.00
N GLU A 211 -1.55 -34.38 4.17
CA GLU A 211 -0.50 -34.62 3.16
C GLU A 211 -0.37 -36.11 2.82
N CYS A 212 -0.27 -36.97 3.83
CA CYS A 212 -0.14 -38.40 3.63
C CYS A 212 -1.40 -39.01 2.98
N ILE A 213 -2.60 -38.55 3.33
CA ILE A 213 -3.85 -38.98 2.69
C ILE A 213 -3.90 -38.51 1.23
N TYR A 214 -3.53 -37.26 0.96
CA TYR A 214 -3.48 -36.73 -0.41
C TYR A 214 -2.58 -37.58 -1.33
N ILE A 215 -1.41 -38.00 -0.83
CA ILE A 215 -0.43 -38.78 -1.59
C ILE A 215 -0.83 -40.25 -1.71
N LYS A 216 -1.27 -40.88 -0.60
CA LYS A 216 -1.46 -42.34 -0.53
C LYS A 216 -2.89 -42.82 -0.76
N ASN A 217 -3.88 -41.98 -0.49
CA ASN A 217 -5.29 -42.33 -0.55
C ASN A 217 -6.13 -41.17 -1.12
N LYS A 218 -5.89 -40.88 -2.40
CA LYS A 218 -6.52 -39.78 -3.12
C LYS A 218 -8.06 -39.85 -3.12
N GLN A 219 -8.64 -41.05 -3.09
CA GLN A 219 -10.09 -41.22 -3.01
C GLN A 219 -10.64 -40.66 -1.69
N ILE A 220 -10.08 -41.08 -0.56
CA ILE A 220 -10.48 -40.54 0.76
C ILE A 220 -10.22 -39.04 0.85
N TYR A 221 -9.14 -38.53 0.26
CA TYR A 221 -8.91 -37.09 0.18
C TYR A 221 -10.07 -36.34 -0.52
N ASN A 222 -10.53 -36.85 -1.67
CA ASN A 222 -11.66 -36.24 -2.38
C ASN A 222 -12.97 -36.33 -1.58
N GLU A 223 -13.19 -37.43 -0.86
CA GLU A 223 -14.35 -37.59 0.03
C GLU A 223 -14.25 -36.63 1.25
N ILE A 224 -13.05 -36.38 1.77
CA ILE A 224 -12.79 -35.35 2.81
C ILE A 224 -13.20 -33.98 2.28
N LEU A 225 -12.80 -33.62 1.05
CA LEU A 225 -13.22 -32.36 0.44
C LEU A 225 -14.74 -32.27 0.33
N GLN A 226 -15.41 -33.35 -0.08
CA GLN A 226 -16.87 -33.37 -0.18
C GLN A 226 -17.55 -33.16 1.18
N VAL A 227 -17.10 -33.86 2.22
CA VAL A 227 -17.61 -33.67 3.59
C VAL A 227 -17.35 -32.26 4.10
N LEU A 228 -16.22 -31.65 3.73
CA LEU A 228 -15.93 -30.26 4.04
C LEU A 228 -16.91 -29.32 3.34
N TYR A 229 -17.16 -29.49 2.04
CA TYR A 229 -18.10 -28.66 1.29
C TYR A 229 -19.52 -28.75 1.87
N ASP A 230 -19.95 -29.95 2.25
CA ASP A 230 -21.28 -30.20 2.79
C ASP A 230 -21.45 -29.70 4.24
N ASN A 231 -20.36 -29.43 4.97
CA ASN A 231 -20.42 -29.08 6.39
C ASN A 231 -19.58 -27.85 6.77
N ARG A 232 -20.28 -26.71 6.93
CA ARG A 232 -19.69 -25.41 7.25
C ARG A 232 -18.94 -25.33 8.58
N LYS A 233 -19.14 -26.27 9.51
CA LYS A 233 -18.40 -26.26 10.79
C LYS A 233 -16.89 -26.33 10.57
N TYR A 234 -16.44 -26.91 9.44
CA TYR A 234 -15.04 -27.02 9.06
C TYR A 234 -14.49 -25.83 8.28
N TYR A 235 -15.30 -24.79 8.01
CA TYR A 235 -14.83 -23.58 7.34
C TYR A 235 -14.00 -22.75 8.31
N ARG A 236 -12.73 -23.13 8.45
CA ARG A 236 -11.72 -22.48 9.27
C ARG A 236 -10.44 -22.29 8.47
N VAL A 237 -9.77 -21.16 8.66
CA VAL A 237 -8.54 -20.81 7.94
C VAL A 237 -7.47 -21.88 8.16
N GLU A 238 -7.36 -22.40 9.38
CA GLU A 238 -6.42 -23.44 9.78
C GLU A 238 -6.61 -24.73 8.97
N ILE A 239 -7.86 -25.12 8.69
CA ILE A 239 -8.17 -26.32 7.90
C ILE A 239 -7.90 -26.05 6.41
N ILE A 240 -8.39 -24.93 5.89
CA ILE A 240 -8.23 -24.57 4.46
C ILE A 240 -6.75 -24.44 4.07
N LYS A 241 -5.90 -23.98 4.99
CA LYS A 241 -4.43 -23.94 4.84
C LYS A 241 -3.81 -25.31 4.55
N MET A 242 -4.35 -26.37 5.12
CA MET A 242 -3.81 -27.73 5.00
C MET A 242 -4.22 -28.41 3.67
N LEU A 243 -5.19 -27.87 2.94
CA LEU A 243 -5.73 -28.48 1.74
C LEU A 243 -4.96 -28.06 0.48
N TYR A 244 -4.50 -29.05 -0.28
CA TYR A 244 -3.76 -28.88 -1.53
C TYR A 244 -4.67 -28.56 -2.72
N GLU A 245 -5.76 -29.31 -2.89
CA GLU A 245 -6.78 -29.05 -3.90
C GLU A 245 -8.06 -28.57 -3.23
N LEU A 246 -8.67 -27.55 -3.82
CA LEU A 246 -9.87 -26.92 -3.29
C LEU A 246 -10.68 -26.40 -4.48
N ASP A 247 -11.98 -26.61 -4.43
CA ASP A 247 -12.96 -26.06 -5.35
C ASP A 247 -13.75 -24.99 -4.60
N ILE A 248 -13.50 -23.73 -4.94
CA ILE A 248 -14.05 -22.58 -4.21
C ILE A 248 -15.52 -22.37 -4.52
N GLU A 249 -15.97 -22.72 -5.73
CA GLU A 249 -17.38 -22.56 -6.10
C GLU A 249 -18.29 -23.43 -5.21
N LYS A 250 -17.77 -24.57 -4.76
CA LYS A 250 -18.46 -25.47 -3.81
C LYS A 250 -18.43 -24.99 -2.37
N LEU A 251 -17.56 -24.05 -2.02
CA LEU A 251 -17.57 -23.43 -0.70
C LEU A 251 -18.67 -22.36 -0.66
N ASP A 252 -19.66 -22.54 0.20
CA ASP A 252 -20.69 -21.51 0.42
C ASP A 252 -20.19 -20.40 1.35
N LEU A 253 -19.14 -19.69 0.91
CA LEU A 253 -18.50 -18.60 1.64
C LEU A 253 -19.43 -17.40 1.75
N LYS A 254 -19.56 -16.88 2.98
CA LYS A 254 -20.33 -15.69 3.34
C LYS A 254 -19.51 -14.77 4.25
N ASP A 255 -20.12 -13.70 4.74
CA ASP A 255 -19.51 -12.75 5.69
C ASP A 255 -18.83 -13.41 6.90
N GLU A 256 -19.41 -14.47 7.45
CA GLU A 256 -18.85 -15.21 8.59
C GLU A 256 -17.50 -15.87 8.27
N ASN A 257 -17.18 -16.06 6.99
CA ASN A 257 -15.97 -16.72 6.50
C ASN A 257 -14.95 -15.72 5.94
N ILE A 258 -15.04 -14.44 6.31
CA ILE A 258 -14.20 -13.39 5.73
C ILE A 258 -12.70 -13.65 5.87
N GLU A 259 -12.27 -14.24 6.99
CA GLU A 259 -10.88 -14.59 7.23
C GLU A 259 -10.36 -15.65 6.25
N ILE A 260 -11.23 -16.57 5.80
CA ILE A 260 -10.89 -17.56 4.78
C ILE A 260 -10.72 -16.87 3.42
N ILE A 261 -11.62 -15.95 3.08
CA ILE A 261 -11.55 -15.19 1.83
C ILE A 261 -10.26 -14.36 1.80
N LYS A 262 -9.96 -13.63 2.88
CA LYS A 262 -8.70 -12.88 3.02
C LYS A 262 -7.48 -13.79 2.86
N TYR A 263 -7.47 -14.95 3.52
CA TYR A 263 -6.39 -15.92 3.38
C TYR A 263 -6.22 -16.41 1.94
N LEU A 264 -7.30 -16.78 1.25
CA LEU A 264 -7.27 -17.28 -0.12
C LEU A 264 -6.76 -16.21 -1.10
N ILE A 265 -7.22 -14.97 -0.99
CA ILE A 265 -6.75 -13.85 -1.84
C ILE A 265 -5.25 -13.62 -1.65
N ALA A 266 -4.77 -13.60 -0.40
CA ALA A 266 -3.38 -13.29 -0.10
C ALA A 266 -2.41 -14.45 -0.44
N ASN A 267 -2.82 -15.70 -0.26
CA ASN A 267 -1.91 -16.86 -0.32
C ASN A 267 -2.14 -17.78 -1.52
N LYS A 268 -3.30 -17.70 -2.17
CA LYS A 268 -3.65 -18.56 -3.31
C LYS A 268 -4.22 -17.71 -4.47
N PRO A 269 -3.41 -16.85 -5.12
CA PRO A 269 -3.89 -15.90 -6.12
C PRO A 269 -4.54 -16.53 -7.37
N VAL A 270 -4.25 -17.81 -7.66
CA VAL A 270 -4.88 -18.58 -8.74
C VAL A 270 -6.40 -18.61 -8.61
N PHE A 271 -6.90 -18.52 -7.38
CA PHE A 271 -8.31 -18.61 -7.03
C PHE A 271 -9.05 -17.27 -7.00
N VAL A 272 -8.36 -16.15 -7.26
CA VAL A 272 -8.98 -14.82 -7.14
C VAL A 272 -10.16 -14.68 -8.11
N ASN A 273 -10.05 -15.20 -9.33
CA ASN A 273 -11.13 -15.18 -10.31
C ASN A 273 -12.40 -15.89 -9.80
N ASP A 274 -12.23 -17.09 -9.27
CA ASP A 274 -13.34 -17.91 -8.75
C ASP A 274 -13.98 -17.24 -7.51
N LEU A 275 -13.20 -16.46 -6.75
CA LEU A 275 -13.69 -15.68 -5.62
C LEU A 275 -14.45 -14.41 -6.02
N LEU A 276 -14.29 -13.88 -7.24
CA LEU A 276 -14.96 -12.63 -7.63
C LEU A 276 -16.47 -12.74 -7.59
N ASP A 277 -17.02 -13.86 -8.07
CA ASP A 277 -18.47 -14.09 -8.06
C ASP A 277 -18.99 -14.16 -6.62
N VAL A 278 -18.25 -14.81 -5.73
CA VAL A 278 -18.56 -14.85 -4.29
C VAL A 278 -18.51 -13.45 -3.68
N LEU A 279 -17.46 -12.69 -3.95
CA LEU A 279 -17.26 -11.32 -3.45
C LEU A 279 -18.38 -10.37 -3.91
N ASN A 280 -18.81 -10.50 -5.16
CA ASN A 280 -19.84 -9.62 -5.74
C ASN A 280 -21.27 -10.01 -5.31
N THR A 281 -21.54 -11.28 -4.99
CA THR A 281 -22.93 -11.76 -4.78
C THR A 281 -23.24 -12.16 -3.33
N LYS A 282 -22.27 -12.68 -2.57
CA LYS A 282 -22.51 -13.29 -1.25
C LYS A 282 -21.93 -12.51 -0.08
N ILE A 283 -21.02 -11.56 -0.33
CA ILE A 283 -20.37 -10.75 0.70
C ILE A 283 -21.05 -9.40 0.83
N SER A 284 -21.32 -8.97 2.07
CA SER A 284 -21.91 -7.66 2.29
C SER A 284 -20.93 -6.54 1.90
N LYS A 285 -21.52 -5.43 1.46
CA LYS A 285 -20.78 -4.28 0.95
C LYS A 285 -19.69 -3.79 1.90
N LYS A 286 -19.98 -3.74 3.21
CA LYS A 286 -19.03 -3.29 4.24
C LYS A 286 -17.77 -4.17 4.26
N HIS A 287 -17.94 -5.48 4.21
CA HIS A 287 -16.86 -6.45 4.22
C HIS A 287 -16.09 -6.44 2.89
N LEU A 288 -16.81 -6.33 1.76
CA LEU A 288 -16.21 -6.22 0.44
C LEU A 288 -15.26 -5.01 0.33
N LEU A 289 -15.67 -3.84 0.83
CA LEU A 289 -14.82 -2.65 0.84
C LEU A 289 -13.54 -2.86 1.65
N GLY A 290 -13.64 -3.46 2.84
CA GLY A 290 -12.48 -3.78 3.67
C GLY A 290 -11.50 -4.73 2.96
N ILE A 291 -12.01 -5.80 2.35
CA ILE A 291 -11.19 -6.76 1.59
C ILE A 291 -10.50 -6.06 0.41
N PHE A 292 -11.23 -5.22 -0.32
CA PHE A 292 -10.72 -4.49 -1.47
C PHE A 292 -9.60 -3.52 -1.09
N ILE A 293 -9.75 -2.78 0.00
CA ILE A 293 -8.74 -1.85 0.50
C ILE A 293 -7.47 -2.59 0.93
N GLU A 294 -7.61 -3.66 1.73
CA GLU A 294 -6.50 -4.47 2.23
C GLU A 294 -5.71 -5.14 1.10
N ASN A 295 -6.39 -5.57 0.04
CA ASN A 295 -5.80 -6.33 -1.08
C ASN A 295 -5.80 -5.55 -2.40
N PHE A 296 -5.73 -4.22 -2.32
CA PHE A 296 -5.92 -3.32 -3.46
C PHE A 296 -5.04 -3.66 -4.67
N GLU A 297 -3.74 -3.92 -4.48
CA GLU A 297 -2.82 -4.20 -5.58
C GLU A 297 -3.21 -5.43 -6.42
N LEU A 298 -3.79 -6.43 -5.77
CA LEU A 298 -4.29 -7.64 -6.44
C LEU A 298 -5.65 -7.37 -7.06
N LEU A 299 -6.54 -6.67 -6.35
CA LEU A 299 -7.94 -6.54 -6.72
C LEU A 299 -8.26 -5.40 -7.70
N LYS A 300 -7.38 -4.40 -7.84
CA LYS A 300 -7.63 -3.17 -8.62
C LYS A 300 -7.95 -3.39 -10.10
N ASN A 301 -7.51 -4.49 -10.68
CA ASN A 301 -7.72 -4.81 -12.10
C ASN A 301 -9.02 -5.60 -12.35
N PHE A 302 -9.71 -6.00 -11.29
CA PHE A 302 -10.96 -6.75 -11.38
C PHE A 302 -12.17 -5.81 -11.32
N LYS A 303 -13.28 -6.28 -11.90
CA LYS A 303 -14.50 -5.47 -12.00
C LYS A 303 -15.34 -5.64 -10.73
N PHE A 304 -15.49 -4.54 -9.99
CA PHE A 304 -16.42 -4.41 -8.86
C PHE A 304 -17.43 -3.30 -9.14
N GLU A 305 -18.69 -3.52 -8.78
CA GLU A 305 -19.77 -2.53 -8.95
C GLU A 305 -19.83 -1.55 -7.76
N PHE A 306 -18.75 -0.78 -7.56
CA PHE A 306 -18.72 0.27 -6.55
C PHE A 306 -19.45 1.53 -7.02
N ASN A 307 -20.32 2.08 -6.17
CA ASN A 307 -20.95 3.38 -6.44
C ASN A 307 -19.99 4.53 -6.04
N PHE A 308 -20.39 5.77 -6.26
CA PHE A 308 -19.56 6.94 -5.94
C PHE A 308 -19.12 6.97 -4.46
N ASP A 309 -20.04 6.75 -3.52
CA ASP A 309 -19.73 6.81 -2.08
C ASP A 309 -18.73 5.73 -1.65
N ASP A 310 -18.81 4.54 -2.26
CA ASP A 310 -17.87 3.44 -2.03
C ASP A 310 -16.46 3.81 -2.49
N LEU A 311 -16.34 4.36 -3.70
CA LEU A 311 -15.06 4.78 -4.28
C LEU A 311 -14.43 5.90 -3.44
N ILE A 312 -15.25 6.82 -2.92
CA ILE A 312 -14.80 7.86 -1.99
C ILE A 312 -14.26 7.25 -0.69
N LEU A 313 -14.92 6.23 -0.13
CA LEU A 313 -14.42 5.55 1.07
C LEU A 313 -13.08 4.86 0.82
N ILE A 314 -12.96 4.13 -0.29
CA ILE A 314 -11.71 3.46 -0.70
C ILE A 314 -10.59 4.49 -0.91
N SER A 315 -10.90 5.61 -1.56
CA SER A 315 -9.92 6.64 -1.92
C SER A 315 -9.20 7.30 -0.74
N LYS A 316 -9.77 7.21 0.48
CA LYS A 316 -9.13 7.71 1.69
C LYS A 316 -7.84 6.96 2.02
N GLU A 317 -7.76 5.68 1.65
CA GLU A 317 -6.58 4.85 1.84
C GLU A 317 -5.83 4.58 0.52
N LYS A 318 -6.54 4.57 -0.62
CA LYS A 318 -6.02 4.27 -1.96
C LYS A 318 -6.37 5.37 -2.96
N PRO A 319 -5.59 6.47 -3.02
CA PRO A 319 -5.91 7.64 -3.86
C PRO A 319 -6.09 7.34 -5.35
N GLU A 320 -5.50 6.27 -5.87
CA GLU A 320 -5.60 5.87 -7.28
C GLU A 320 -7.06 5.64 -7.74
N ILE A 321 -7.95 5.28 -6.82
CA ILE A 321 -9.37 5.10 -7.12
C ILE A 321 -10.09 6.42 -7.46
N LEU A 322 -9.50 7.57 -7.12
CA LEU A 322 -10.09 8.87 -7.44
C LEU A 322 -10.28 9.09 -8.95
N TYR A 323 -9.47 8.45 -9.79
CA TYR A 323 -9.67 8.47 -11.24
C TYR A 323 -11.02 7.88 -11.63
N GLU A 324 -11.38 6.73 -11.07
CA GLU A 324 -12.68 6.10 -11.34
C GLU A 324 -13.83 6.85 -10.65
N ALA A 325 -13.59 7.35 -9.42
CA ALA A 325 -14.59 8.12 -8.69
C ALA A 325 -15.00 9.39 -9.44
N TYR A 326 -14.05 10.04 -10.12
CA TYR A 326 -14.30 11.23 -10.94
C TYR A 326 -15.29 10.96 -12.07
N ASP A 327 -15.13 9.84 -12.77
CA ASP A 327 -15.97 9.47 -13.91
C ASP A 327 -17.42 9.11 -13.49
N LYS A 328 -17.66 8.84 -12.18
CA LYS A 328 -18.99 8.55 -11.62
C LYS A 328 -19.67 9.75 -10.96
N ILE A 329 -19.10 10.95 -11.02
CA ILE A 329 -19.73 12.15 -10.48
C ILE A 329 -20.95 12.50 -11.34
N THR A 330 -22.13 12.51 -10.73
CA THR A 330 -23.40 12.83 -11.40
C THR A 330 -23.99 14.17 -10.98
N ASP A 331 -23.61 14.69 -9.81
CA ASP A 331 -24.16 15.91 -9.24
C ASP A 331 -23.12 16.79 -8.53
N GLU A 332 -23.52 18.04 -8.28
CA GLU A 332 -22.68 19.05 -7.63
C GLU A 332 -22.30 18.70 -6.17
N LYS A 333 -23.14 17.98 -5.42
CA LYS A 333 -22.81 17.58 -4.05
C LYS A 333 -21.73 16.51 -4.03
N GLN A 334 -21.81 15.55 -4.95
CA GLN A 334 -20.77 14.54 -5.17
C GLN A 334 -19.46 15.21 -5.58
N LYS A 335 -19.52 16.16 -6.52
CA LYS A 335 -18.36 16.95 -6.95
C LYS A 335 -17.69 17.68 -5.79
N GLN A 336 -18.47 18.34 -4.93
CA GLN A 336 -17.93 19.01 -3.75
C GLN A 336 -17.29 18.04 -2.76
N THR A 337 -17.92 16.88 -2.54
CA THR A 337 -17.38 15.82 -1.67
C THR A 337 -16.05 15.30 -2.21
N PHE A 338 -15.96 15.10 -3.51
CA PHE A 338 -14.74 14.69 -4.22
C PHE A 338 -13.63 15.75 -4.07
N PHE A 339 -13.92 17.03 -4.31
CA PHE A 339 -12.92 18.10 -4.22
C PHE A 339 -12.33 18.26 -2.81
N VAL A 340 -13.12 18.00 -1.75
CA VAL A 340 -12.63 18.08 -0.36
C VAL A 340 -11.44 17.15 -0.12
N LEU A 341 -11.36 16.00 -0.79
CA LEU A 341 -10.27 15.04 -0.63
C LEU A 341 -8.92 15.63 -1.06
N PHE A 342 -8.90 16.51 -2.07
CA PHE A 342 -7.68 17.14 -2.57
C PHE A 342 -7.01 18.11 -1.58
N LYS A 343 -7.65 18.39 -0.44
CA LYS A 343 -7.01 19.17 0.65
C LYS A 343 -5.84 18.43 1.28
N THR A 344 -5.91 17.11 1.39
CA THR A 344 -4.94 16.30 2.16
C THR A 344 -4.05 15.41 1.30
N LEU A 345 -4.36 15.25 0.00
CA LEU A 345 -3.58 14.40 -0.91
C LEU A 345 -2.15 14.92 -1.15
N GLU A 346 -1.25 14.03 -1.55
CA GLU A 346 0.11 14.40 -1.94
C GLU A 346 0.13 15.24 -3.22
N GLU A 347 1.05 16.20 -3.33
CA GLU A 347 1.11 17.12 -4.46
C GLU A 347 1.38 16.42 -5.80
N ASP A 348 2.24 15.40 -5.81
CA ASP A 348 2.60 14.67 -7.03
C ASP A 348 1.38 13.92 -7.61
N PHE A 349 0.56 13.32 -6.75
CA PHE A 349 -0.70 12.71 -7.17
C PHE A 349 -1.65 13.73 -7.79
N ILE A 350 -1.81 14.91 -7.17
CA ILE A 350 -2.69 15.97 -7.68
C ILE A 350 -2.21 16.45 -9.06
N VAL A 351 -0.90 16.60 -9.24
CA VAL A 351 -0.32 16.99 -10.54
C VAL A 351 -0.65 15.97 -11.62
N GLU A 352 -0.44 14.67 -11.35
CA GLU A 352 -0.79 13.61 -12.31
C GLU A 352 -2.29 13.58 -12.61
N PHE A 353 -3.13 13.77 -11.59
CA PHE A 353 -4.58 13.85 -11.77
C PHE A 353 -4.97 15.02 -12.69
N LEU A 354 -4.42 16.21 -12.44
CA LEU A 354 -4.71 17.41 -13.23
C LEU A 354 -4.15 17.33 -14.66
N LYS A 355 -3.03 16.64 -14.89
CA LYS A 355 -2.52 16.37 -16.24
C LYS A 355 -3.53 15.57 -17.07
N LYS A 356 -4.19 14.59 -16.45
CA LYS A 356 -5.16 13.72 -17.11
C LYS A 356 -6.50 14.41 -17.37
N HIS A 357 -7.07 15.10 -16.37
CA HIS A 357 -8.44 15.60 -16.44
C HIS A 357 -8.57 17.11 -16.77
N LYS A 358 -7.54 17.91 -16.50
CA LYS A 358 -7.52 19.38 -16.75
C LYS A 358 -8.75 20.14 -16.18
N ASP A 359 -9.26 19.70 -15.03
CA ASP A 359 -10.46 20.28 -14.41
C ASP A 359 -10.17 21.65 -13.78
N ILE A 360 -10.68 22.72 -14.40
CA ILE A 360 -10.48 24.11 -13.98
C ILE A 360 -11.17 24.39 -12.64
N GLU A 361 -12.31 23.77 -12.36
CA GLU A 361 -13.04 23.98 -11.12
C GLU A 361 -12.29 23.36 -9.94
N LEU A 362 -11.70 22.19 -10.14
CA LEU A 362 -10.80 21.58 -9.16
C LEU A 362 -9.59 22.47 -8.90
N VAL A 363 -8.95 23.02 -9.93
CA VAL A 363 -7.83 23.98 -9.76
C VAL A 363 -8.29 25.21 -8.96
N SER A 364 -9.46 25.76 -9.30
CA SER A 364 -10.07 26.89 -8.58
C SER A 364 -10.34 26.57 -7.11
N TYR A 365 -10.77 25.34 -6.82
CA TYR A 365 -10.99 24.83 -5.47
C TYR A 365 -9.67 24.73 -4.70
N ILE A 366 -8.65 24.09 -5.29
CA ILE A 366 -7.33 23.90 -4.68
C ILE A 366 -6.72 25.26 -4.34
N LEU A 367 -6.73 26.22 -5.27
CA LEU A 367 -6.19 27.58 -5.05
C LEU A 367 -6.84 28.32 -3.87
N THR A 368 -8.10 28.00 -3.57
CA THR A 368 -8.86 28.65 -2.49
C THR A 368 -8.68 27.95 -1.14
N ASN A 369 -8.50 26.62 -1.17
CA ASN A 369 -8.59 25.77 0.02
C ASN A 369 -7.25 25.18 0.48
N ARG A 370 -6.19 25.34 -0.32
CA ARG A 370 -4.88 24.74 -0.07
C ARG A 370 -3.78 25.72 -0.46
N LYS A 371 -2.75 25.79 0.39
CA LYS A 371 -1.51 26.48 0.06
C LYS A 371 -0.71 25.62 -0.93
N LEU A 372 -0.36 26.20 -2.08
CA LEU A 372 0.44 25.52 -3.09
C LEU A 372 1.92 25.54 -2.73
N GLU A 373 2.59 24.39 -2.79
CA GLU A 373 4.03 24.26 -2.60
C GLU A 373 4.68 23.57 -3.81
N ASN A 374 6.02 23.55 -3.80
CA ASN A 374 6.90 22.76 -4.67
C ASN A 374 6.43 22.56 -6.13
N ASN A 375 6.07 21.33 -6.49
CA ASN A 375 5.78 20.87 -7.85
C ASN A 375 4.39 21.33 -8.30
N LEU A 376 3.40 21.27 -7.39
CA LEU A 376 2.03 21.66 -7.71
C LEU A 376 1.93 23.16 -8.03
N LYS A 377 2.66 24.01 -7.29
CA LYS A 377 2.76 25.44 -7.58
C LYS A 377 3.30 25.67 -9.00
N LYS A 378 4.43 25.05 -9.36
CA LYS A 378 5.05 25.20 -10.68
C LYS A 378 4.10 24.74 -11.78
N PHE A 379 3.52 23.55 -11.63
CA PHE A 379 2.59 22.99 -12.60
C PHE A 379 1.37 23.90 -12.83
N ILE A 380 0.74 24.39 -11.76
CA ILE A 380 -0.42 25.26 -11.89
C ILE A 380 -0.06 26.58 -12.58
N ILE A 381 1.06 27.21 -12.20
CA ILE A 381 1.49 28.47 -12.85
C ILE A 381 1.77 28.26 -14.33
N GLU A 382 2.53 27.21 -14.69
CA GLU A 382 2.90 26.94 -16.08
C GLU A 382 1.68 26.68 -16.99
N ASN A 383 0.67 25.99 -16.48
CA ASN A 383 -0.48 25.54 -17.28
C ASN A 383 -1.69 26.48 -17.19
N TYR A 384 -1.81 27.31 -16.16
CA TYR A 384 -3.05 28.05 -15.87
C TYR A 384 -2.88 29.57 -15.66
N LYS A 385 -1.66 30.13 -15.71
CA LYS A 385 -1.43 31.58 -15.54
C LYS A 385 -2.21 32.48 -16.51
N ASP A 386 -2.56 31.98 -17.69
CA ASP A 386 -3.28 32.74 -18.70
C ASP A 386 -4.81 32.53 -18.64
N ASN A 387 -5.28 31.72 -17.69
CA ASN A 387 -6.71 31.41 -17.55
C ASN A 387 -7.45 32.49 -16.74
N LYS A 388 -8.30 33.25 -17.43
CA LYS A 388 -9.09 34.37 -16.87
C LYS A 388 -10.00 33.99 -15.69
N GLN A 389 -10.45 32.74 -15.59
CA GLN A 389 -11.38 32.34 -14.53
C GLN A 389 -10.70 32.20 -13.16
N ILE A 390 -9.40 31.92 -13.14
CA ILE A 390 -8.65 31.60 -11.92
C ILE A 390 -7.46 32.52 -11.68
N ILE A 391 -7.11 33.38 -12.63
CA ILE A 391 -5.93 34.27 -12.55
C ILE A 391 -5.89 35.13 -11.28
N TYR A 392 -7.03 35.70 -10.83
CA TYR A 392 -7.05 36.48 -9.59
C TYR A 392 -6.68 35.65 -8.35
N LYS A 393 -7.04 34.36 -8.33
CA LYS A 393 -6.67 33.44 -7.26
C LYS A 393 -5.20 33.03 -7.32
N LEU A 394 -4.59 33.14 -8.50
CA LEU A 394 -3.17 32.84 -8.71
C LEU A 394 -2.24 33.97 -8.28
N PHE A 395 -2.72 35.21 -8.16
CA PHE A 395 -1.88 36.39 -7.87
C PHE A 395 -0.95 36.20 -6.67
N ILE A 396 -1.41 35.57 -5.59
CA ILE A 396 -0.60 35.34 -4.38
C ILE A 396 0.60 34.41 -4.60
N TYR A 397 0.60 33.66 -5.71
CA TYR A 397 1.65 32.71 -6.07
C TYR A 397 2.59 33.24 -7.16
N LEU A 398 2.21 34.32 -7.85
CA LEU A 398 2.98 34.98 -8.91
C LEU A 398 3.90 36.04 -8.35
N ASP A 399 4.97 36.34 -9.09
CA ASP A 399 5.85 37.45 -8.75
C ASP A 399 5.15 38.79 -8.99
N LYS A 400 5.48 39.80 -8.17
CA LYS A 400 4.89 41.15 -8.28
C LYS A 400 5.01 41.75 -9.67
N SER A 401 6.14 41.52 -10.34
CA SER A 401 6.39 42.00 -11.71
C SER A 401 5.44 41.38 -12.72
N GLU A 402 5.02 40.12 -12.53
CA GLU A 402 4.04 39.46 -13.37
C GLU A 402 2.63 39.97 -13.09
N VAL A 403 2.26 40.13 -11.82
CA VAL A 403 0.95 40.68 -11.44
C VAL A 403 0.75 42.08 -12.02
N LYS A 404 1.79 42.93 -12.03
CA LYS A 404 1.74 44.27 -12.64
C LYS A 404 1.35 44.26 -14.12
N LYS A 405 1.72 43.22 -14.89
CA LYS A 405 1.36 43.10 -16.31
C LYS A 405 -0.15 42.98 -16.52
N PHE A 406 -0.88 42.48 -15.53
CA PHE A 406 -2.32 42.31 -15.62
C PHE A 406 -3.12 43.55 -15.22
N LEU A 407 -2.50 44.59 -14.63
CA LEU A 407 -3.20 45.79 -14.15
C LEU A 407 -4.03 46.44 -15.26
N ASP A 408 -3.47 46.60 -16.44
CA ASP A 408 -4.17 47.22 -17.57
C ASP A 408 -5.43 46.45 -17.97
N THR A 409 -5.32 45.12 -18.06
CA THR A 409 -6.39 44.25 -18.55
C THR A 409 -7.43 43.85 -17.50
N LEU A 410 -7.03 43.69 -16.24
CA LEU A 410 -7.86 43.06 -15.20
C LEU A 410 -8.34 44.05 -14.12
N LEU A 411 -7.69 45.20 -13.91
CA LEU A 411 -8.15 46.18 -12.91
C LEU A 411 -9.34 47.00 -13.43
N ILE A 412 -10.55 46.47 -13.31
CA ILE A 412 -11.77 47.03 -13.95
C ILE A 412 -12.72 47.66 -12.92
N ASP A 413 -12.80 47.07 -11.73
CA ASP A 413 -13.73 47.45 -10.68
C ASP A 413 -13.10 47.37 -9.27
N LYS A 414 -13.87 47.75 -8.25
CA LYS A 414 -13.43 47.72 -6.86
C LYS A 414 -13.02 46.32 -6.38
N LYS A 415 -13.70 45.26 -6.85
CA LYS A 415 -13.40 43.87 -6.45
C LYS A 415 -12.07 43.40 -7.04
N SER A 416 -11.80 43.73 -8.31
CA SER A 416 -10.50 43.48 -8.94
C SER A 416 -9.37 44.22 -8.22
N LEU A 417 -9.61 45.48 -7.80
CA LEU A 417 -8.65 46.24 -7.00
C LEU A 417 -8.27 45.54 -5.69
N GLU A 418 -9.26 44.97 -4.99
CA GLU A 418 -9.00 44.19 -3.76
C GLU A 418 -8.05 43.02 -4.02
N TYR A 419 -8.21 42.28 -5.13
CA TYR A 419 -7.27 41.21 -5.50
C TYR A 419 -5.85 41.72 -5.76
N PHE A 420 -5.69 42.86 -6.44
CA PHE A 420 -4.37 43.44 -6.66
C PHE A 420 -3.71 43.90 -5.36
N LEU A 421 -4.49 44.47 -4.44
CA LEU A 421 -4.01 44.96 -3.14
C LEU A 421 -3.56 43.83 -2.18
N LEU A 422 -3.94 42.57 -2.44
CA LEU A 422 -3.39 41.43 -1.70
C LEU A 422 -1.90 41.20 -1.98
N VAL A 423 -1.39 41.70 -3.11
CA VAL A 423 -0.02 41.41 -3.58
C VAL A 423 0.81 42.68 -3.79
N LEU A 424 0.20 43.71 -4.37
CA LEU A 424 0.83 44.99 -4.68
C LEU A 424 0.53 46.02 -3.59
N LYS A 425 1.51 46.88 -3.29
CA LYS A 425 1.27 48.03 -2.42
C LYS A 425 0.38 49.05 -3.16
N PRO A 426 -0.48 49.81 -2.43
CA PRO A 426 -1.27 50.88 -3.03
C PRO A 426 -0.44 51.83 -3.90
N THR A 427 0.74 52.19 -3.42
CA THR A 427 1.68 53.08 -4.11
C THR A 427 2.18 52.51 -5.44
N GLU A 428 2.34 51.18 -5.55
CA GLU A 428 2.74 50.54 -6.81
C GLU A 428 1.63 50.64 -7.86
N ILE A 429 0.37 50.50 -7.46
CA ILE A 429 -0.79 50.62 -8.35
C ILE A 429 -0.97 52.08 -8.79
N LEU A 430 -0.85 53.00 -7.84
CA LEU A 430 -0.96 54.44 -8.11
C LEU A 430 0.15 54.92 -9.06
N VAL A 431 1.41 54.55 -8.80
CA VAL A 431 2.54 54.87 -9.69
C VAL A 431 2.30 54.27 -11.09
N TYR A 432 1.89 52.99 -11.16
CA TYR A 432 1.60 52.36 -12.45
C TYR A 432 0.53 53.12 -13.25
N ALA A 433 -0.55 53.57 -12.60
CA ALA A 433 -1.61 54.35 -13.25
C ALA A 433 -1.09 55.67 -13.87
N HIS A 434 -0.03 56.25 -13.30
CA HIS A 434 0.64 57.44 -13.82
C HIS A 434 1.59 57.15 -14.99
N GLU A 435 2.13 55.94 -15.07
CA GLU A 435 3.06 55.49 -16.12
C GLU A 435 2.34 54.95 -17.37
N MET A 436 1.02 54.74 -17.32
CA MET A 436 0.25 54.18 -18.43
C MET A 436 0.27 55.08 -19.67
N SER A 437 0.44 54.47 -20.84
CA SER A 437 0.32 55.15 -22.14
C SER A 437 -1.13 55.59 -22.41
N ASP A 438 -2.12 54.78 -22.02
CA ASP A 438 -3.53 55.15 -22.06
C ASP A 438 -3.91 55.98 -20.81
N VAL A 439 -3.89 57.30 -20.98
CA VAL A 439 -4.26 58.26 -19.95
C VAL A 439 -5.70 58.06 -19.45
N SER A 440 -6.65 57.67 -20.33
CA SER A 440 -8.04 57.45 -19.91
C SER A 440 -8.17 56.24 -19.00
N ARG A 441 -7.38 55.19 -19.24
CA ARG A 441 -7.33 54.01 -18.40
C ARG A 441 -6.67 54.31 -17.05
N GLY A 442 -5.55 55.03 -17.06
CA GLY A 442 -4.90 55.51 -15.84
C GLY A 442 -5.84 56.34 -14.97
N MET A 443 -6.65 57.23 -15.57
CA MET A 443 -7.68 57.98 -14.83
C MET A 443 -8.70 57.07 -14.14
N LYS A 444 -9.23 56.05 -14.84
CA LYS A 444 -10.19 55.11 -14.25
C LYS A 444 -9.59 54.35 -13.06
N ILE A 445 -8.33 53.91 -13.18
CA ILE A 445 -7.63 53.23 -12.07
C ILE A 445 -7.45 54.17 -10.89
N LEU A 446 -7.01 55.41 -11.12
CA LEU A 446 -6.90 56.40 -10.05
C LEU A 446 -8.24 56.66 -9.37
N ASP A 447 -9.33 56.80 -10.13
CA ASP A 447 -10.67 57.00 -9.59
C ASP A 447 -11.08 55.81 -8.70
N LEU A 448 -10.85 54.57 -9.14
CA LEU A 448 -11.06 53.36 -8.31
C LEU A 448 -10.22 53.39 -7.02
N CYS A 449 -8.96 53.82 -7.10
CA CYS A 449 -8.09 53.96 -5.94
C CYS A 449 -8.61 55.02 -4.96
N PHE A 450 -9.14 56.15 -5.45
CA PHE A 450 -9.74 57.19 -4.62
C PHE A 450 -11.07 56.74 -3.98
N GLU A 451 -11.85 55.89 -4.64
CA GLU A 451 -13.10 55.33 -4.10
C GLU A 451 -12.86 54.16 -3.10
N SER A 452 -11.66 53.59 -3.10
CA SER A 452 -11.29 52.51 -2.20
C SER A 452 -11.10 52.99 -0.76
N GLY A 453 -11.59 52.18 0.18
CA GLY A 453 -11.32 52.35 1.61
C GLY A 453 -9.96 51.78 2.05
N GLY A 454 -9.33 50.97 1.20
CA GLY A 454 -8.04 50.32 1.49
C GLY A 454 -6.80 51.18 1.18
N ILE A 455 -6.99 52.39 0.65
CA ILE A 455 -5.91 53.31 0.28
C ILE A 455 -6.07 54.59 1.08
N ASN A 456 -5.02 54.98 1.81
CA ASN A 456 -5.05 56.11 2.74
C ASN A 456 -4.31 57.34 2.18
N GLU A 457 -4.35 58.43 2.96
CA GLU A 457 -3.73 59.69 2.57
C GLU A 457 -2.21 59.62 2.35
N ASN A 458 -1.50 58.80 3.14
CA ASN A 458 -0.05 58.66 3.06
C ASN A 458 0.38 57.95 1.78
N ASP A 459 -0.43 57.00 1.28
CA ASP A 459 -0.18 56.33 0.01
C ASP A 459 -0.19 57.33 -1.17
N PHE A 460 -1.14 58.27 -1.16
CA PHE A 460 -1.20 59.33 -2.18
C PHE A 460 -0.03 60.32 -2.05
N ILE A 461 0.29 60.75 -0.84
CA ILE A 461 1.44 61.65 -0.58
C ILE A 461 2.74 61.00 -1.07
N PHE A 462 2.96 59.74 -0.72
CA PHE A 462 4.16 59.01 -1.10
C PHE A 462 4.24 58.81 -2.61
N THR A 463 3.13 58.44 -3.26
CA THR A 463 3.04 58.34 -4.73
C THR A 463 3.40 59.65 -5.40
N LEU A 464 2.81 60.77 -4.95
CA LEU A 464 3.10 62.10 -5.50
C LEU A 464 4.58 62.43 -5.36
N ASN A 465 5.20 62.16 -4.19
CA ASN A 465 6.64 62.42 -4.02
C ASN A 465 7.52 61.54 -4.92
N ILE A 466 7.13 60.30 -5.24
CA ILE A 466 7.88 59.42 -6.16
C ILE A 466 7.85 60.00 -7.58
N ILE A 467 6.67 60.35 -8.09
CA ILE A 467 6.48 60.75 -9.50
C ILE A 467 6.77 62.24 -9.74
N GLU A 468 7.21 62.98 -8.71
CA GLU A 468 7.42 64.43 -8.75
C GLU A 468 8.43 64.85 -9.83
N ASN A 469 9.46 64.03 -10.06
CA ASN A 469 10.52 64.35 -11.01
C ASN A 469 10.10 64.09 -12.47
N ASP A 470 9.31 63.06 -12.71
CA ASP A 470 8.89 62.66 -14.06
C ASP A 470 7.71 63.49 -14.57
N MET A 471 6.98 64.15 -13.67
CA MET A 471 5.84 65.03 -13.98
C MET A 471 4.82 64.40 -14.95
N PRO A 472 4.28 63.20 -14.64
CA PRO A 472 3.34 62.53 -15.53
C PRO A 472 2.06 63.35 -15.73
N PRO A 473 1.34 63.18 -16.85
CA PRO A 473 0.18 64.02 -17.20
C PRO A 473 -0.92 64.08 -16.12
N LEU A 474 -1.07 63.01 -15.33
CA LEU A 474 -2.09 62.88 -14.30
C LEU A 474 -1.68 63.42 -12.92
N ILE A 475 -0.42 63.84 -12.72
CA ILE A 475 0.12 64.26 -11.41
C ILE A 475 -0.74 65.34 -10.74
N ILE A 476 -1.17 66.35 -11.49
CA ILE A 476 -2.00 67.44 -10.97
C ILE A 476 -3.43 66.96 -10.70
N ARG A 477 -3.96 66.04 -11.51
CA ARG A 477 -5.27 65.43 -11.24
C ARG A 477 -5.24 64.71 -9.90
N THR A 478 -4.24 63.88 -9.67
CA THR A 478 -4.06 63.15 -8.41
C THR A 478 -3.94 64.13 -7.25
N LEU A 479 -3.12 65.17 -7.36
CA LEU A 479 -2.99 66.21 -6.33
C LEU A 479 -4.34 66.92 -6.02
N ILE A 480 -5.13 67.26 -7.04
CA ILE A 480 -6.47 67.84 -6.88
C ILE A 480 -7.40 66.87 -6.14
N LEU A 481 -7.44 65.60 -6.56
CA LEU A 481 -8.32 64.59 -5.95
C LEU A 481 -7.90 64.29 -4.50
N THR A 482 -6.60 64.23 -4.23
CA THR A 482 -6.05 64.10 -2.87
C THR A 482 -6.48 65.26 -1.99
N TYR A 483 -6.35 66.51 -2.45
CA TYR A 483 -6.79 67.67 -1.67
C TYR A 483 -8.31 67.67 -1.43
N LYS A 484 -9.11 67.32 -2.44
CA LYS A 484 -10.57 67.24 -2.31
C LYS A 484 -11.02 66.18 -1.32
N LYS A 485 -10.39 65.01 -1.32
CA LYS A 485 -10.71 63.90 -0.40
C LYS A 485 -10.17 64.16 1.00
N TYR A 486 -9.00 64.80 1.12
CA TYR A 486 -8.30 65.05 2.38
C TYR A 486 -7.96 66.55 2.53
N PRO A 487 -8.95 67.41 2.86
CA PRO A 487 -8.74 68.86 2.96
C PRO A 487 -7.67 69.29 3.97
N GLN A 488 -7.39 68.47 4.99
CA GLN A 488 -6.32 68.68 5.96
C GLN A 488 -4.92 68.73 5.32
N LEU A 489 -4.74 68.15 4.14
CA LEU A 489 -3.48 68.16 3.38
C LEU A 489 -3.24 69.48 2.63
N LYS A 490 -3.92 70.57 3.01
CA LYS A 490 -3.76 71.90 2.40
C LYS A 490 -2.31 72.34 2.33
N ASN A 491 -1.57 72.25 3.44
CA ASN A 491 -0.17 72.71 3.50
C ASN A 491 0.76 71.87 2.61
N PHE A 492 0.54 70.55 2.57
CA PHE A 492 1.25 69.65 1.66
C PHE A 492 0.95 70.02 0.21
N THR A 493 -0.34 70.22 -0.14
CA THR A 493 -0.80 70.56 -1.49
C THR A 493 -0.18 71.86 -1.99
N VAL A 494 -0.20 72.90 -1.15
CA VAL A 494 0.42 74.21 -1.42
C VAL A 494 1.92 74.07 -1.66
N SER A 495 2.62 73.38 -0.75
CA SER A 495 4.07 73.19 -0.83
C SER A 495 4.47 72.41 -2.08
N TYR A 496 3.72 71.36 -2.40
CA TYR A 496 3.96 70.51 -3.55
C TYR A 496 3.67 71.25 -4.87
N LEU A 497 2.58 72.02 -4.92
CA LEU A 497 2.26 72.85 -6.09
C LEU A 497 3.33 73.91 -6.35
N PHE A 498 3.83 74.57 -5.31
CA PHE A 498 4.92 75.54 -5.42
C PHE A 498 6.20 74.89 -5.98
N LYS A 499 6.56 73.69 -5.50
CA LYS A 499 7.69 72.92 -6.06
C LYS A 499 7.52 72.62 -7.55
N LEU A 500 6.33 72.17 -7.98
CA LEU A 500 6.07 71.86 -9.39
C LEU A 500 6.17 73.11 -10.28
N ILE A 501 5.64 74.25 -9.83
CA ILE A 501 5.75 75.52 -10.56
C ILE A 501 7.22 75.91 -10.75
N ASN A 502 8.03 75.80 -9.70
CA ASN A 502 9.46 76.12 -9.76
C ASN A 502 10.27 75.14 -10.63
N LYS A 503 9.77 73.91 -10.84
CA LYS A 503 10.33 72.93 -11.80
C LYS A 503 9.87 73.17 -13.25
N ASN A 504 9.35 74.36 -13.57
CA ASN A 504 8.87 74.73 -14.90
C ASN A 504 7.69 73.89 -15.43
N ALA A 505 6.88 73.28 -14.54
CA ALA A 505 5.71 72.49 -14.96
C ALA A 505 4.69 73.29 -15.80
N LEU A 506 4.69 74.63 -15.68
CA LEU A 506 3.85 75.53 -16.46
C LEU A 506 4.19 75.57 -17.96
N ASN A 507 5.36 75.09 -18.37
CA ASN A 507 5.73 74.99 -19.79
C ASN A 507 5.01 73.82 -20.48
N ASN A 508 4.52 72.84 -19.71
CA ASN A 508 3.72 71.73 -20.23
C ASN A 508 2.24 72.14 -20.27
N ALA A 509 1.66 72.21 -21.47
CA ALA A 509 0.28 72.66 -21.66
C ALA A 509 -0.77 71.84 -20.88
N LYS A 510 -0.57 70.52 -20.70
CA LYS A 510 -1.48 69.65 -19.95
C LYS A 510 -1.41 69.93 -18.45
N LEU A 511 -0.21 70.05 -17.91
CA LEU A 511 0.01 70.36 -16.50
C LEU A 511 -0.42 71.79 -16.15
N LYS A 512 -0.15 72.76 -17.05
CA LYS A 512 -0.52 74.17 -16.89
C LYS A 512 -2.01 74.35 -16.60
N THR A 513 -2.88 73.71 -17.36
CA THR A 513 -4.33 73.78 -17.15
C THR A 513 -4.73 73.21 -15.78
N GLY A 514 -4.14 72.08 -15.39
CA GLY A 514 -4.37 71.48 -14.07
C GLY A 514 -3.89 72.39 -12.93
N ILE A 515 -2.70 73.00 -13.07
CA ILE A 515 -2.11 73.89 -12.06
C ILE A 515 -3.02 75.10 -11.83
N ILE A 516 -3.47 75.75 -12.92
CA ILE A 516 -4.41 76.87 -12.84
C ILE A 516 -5.69 76.41 -12.11
N LYS A 517 -6.21 75.22 -12.42
CA LYS A 517 -7.42 74.72 -11.78
C LYS A 517 -7.23 74.44 -10.29
N LEU A 518 -6.07 73.91 -9.89
CA LEU A 518 -5.77 73.69 -8.48
C LEU A 518 -5.61 75.00 -7.72
N LEU A 519 -4.98 76.02 -8.32
CA LEU A 519 -4.92 77.37 -7.74
C LEU A 519 -6.33 77.94 -7.53
N GLU A 520 -7.26 77.77 -8.49
CA GLU A 520 -8.65 78.20 -8.31
C GLU A 520 -9.34 77.51 -7.12
N ILE A 521 -9.00 76.24 -6.87
CA ILE A 521 -9.57 75.44 -5.77
C ILE A 521 -8.97 75.84 -4.41
N LEU A 522 -7.72 76.29 -4.36
CA LEU A 522 -7.04 76.72 -3.12
C LEU A 522 -7.48 78.11 -2.64
N ASP A 523 -8.22 78.85 -3.46
CA ASP A 523 -8.79 80.17 -3.18
C ASP A 523 -7.75 81.14 -2.58
N SER A 524 -7.92 81.57 -1.33
CA SER A 524 -7.05 82.58 -0.71
C SER A 524 -5.59 82.15 -0.63
N SER A 525 -5.30 80.87 -0.43
CA SER A 525 -3.93 80.36 -0.37
C SER A 525 -3.23 80.32 -1.72
N ALA A 526 -3.97 80.42 -2.84
CA ALA A 526 -3.36 80.58 -4.14
C ALA A 526 -2.71 81.96 -4.31
N VAL A 527 -3.22 82.99 -3.62
CA VAL A 527 -2.66 84.34 -3.69
C VAL A 527 -1.26 84.38 -3.10
N ASP A 528 -1.04 83.70 -1.97
CA ASP A 528 0.27 83.56 -1.33
C ASP A 528 1.28 82.87 -2.26
N ILE A 529 0.86 81.81 -2.95
CA ILE A 529 1.70 81.11 -3.94
C ILE A 529 2.05 82.05 -5.09
N ILE A 530 1.06 82.71 -5.69
CA ILE A 530 1.23 83.54 -6.89
C ILE A 530 2.11 84.76 -6.58
N ALA A 531 1.97 85.37 -5.41
CA ALA A 531 2.71 86.59 -5.04
C ALA A 531 4.23 86.41 -5.04
N VAL A 532 4.70 85.18 -4.78
CA VAL A 532 6.13 84.85 -4.68
C VAL A 532 6.73 84.41 -6.03
N LEU A 533 5.92 84.31 -7.09
CA LEU A 533 6.39 83.91 -8.43
C LEU A 533 6.98 85.09 -9.24
N SER A 534 7.71 84.76 -10.30
CA SER A 534 8.24 85.78 -11.22
C SER A 534 7.11 86.51 -11.96
N LYS A 535 7.36 87.77 -12.36
CA LYS A 535 6.39 88.61 -13.11
C LYS A 535 5.84 87.91 -14.36
N GLU A 536 6.69 87.17 -15.06
CA GLU A 536 6.32 86.43 -16.27
C GLU A 536 5.42 85.23 -15.94
N THR A 537 5.76 84.46 -14.91
CA THR A 537 4.97 83.32 -14.43
C THR A 537 3.58 83.76 -13.94
N ILE A 538 3.50 84.88 -13.22
CA ILE A 538 2.23 85.43 -12.73
C ILE A 538 1.31 85.79 -13.91
N LYS A 539 1.80 86.54 -14.90
CA LYS A 539 1.02 86.87 -16.11
C LYS A 539 0.55 85.60 -16.82
N ASN A 540 1.45 84.64 -17.00
CA ASN A 540 1.16 83.35 -17.64
C ASN A 540 0.03 82.54 -16.97
N ILE A 541 -0.18 82.71 -15.67
CA ILE A 541 -1.28 82.10 -14.89
C ILE A 541 -2.55 82.96 -15.01
N LEU A 542 -2.45 84.27 -14.73
CA LEU A 542 -3.60 85.18 -14.63
C LEU A 542 -4.28 85.47 -15.97
N ASP A 543 -3.54 85.49 -17.07
CA ASP A 543 -4.10 85.66 -18.43
C ASP A 543 -5.11 84.56 -18.77
N ARG A 544 -4.99 83.39 -18.15
CA ARG A 544 -5.80 82.21 -18.44
C ARG A 544 -6.91 81.93 -17.42
N SER A 545 -7.02 82.70 -16.35
CA SER A 545 -8.11 82.53 -15.36
C SER A 545 -8.64 83.87 -14.86
N VAL A 546 -9.87 84.18 -15.28
CA VAL A 546 -10.66 85.32 -14.75
C VAL A 546 -10.94 85.12 -13.25
N VAL A 547 -11.15 83.87 -12.83
CA VAL A 547 -11.45 83.50 -11.45
C VAL A 547 -10.27 83.86 -10.54
N LEU A 548 -9.04 83.45 -10.91
CA LEU A 548 -7.84 83.80 -10.15
C LEU A 548 -7.60 85.30 -10.11
N ARG A 549 -7.83 86.02 -11.22
CA ARG A 549 -7.73 87.49 -11.23
C ARG A 549 -8.68 88.13 -10.22
N SER A 550 -9.93 87.64 -10.15
CA SER A 550 -10.92 88.12 -9.18
C SER A 550 -10.49 87.82 -7.73
N ILE A 551 -10.02 86.59 -7.47
CA ILE A 551 -9.56 86.17 -6.13
C ILE A 551 -8.36 87.02 -5.69
N CYS A 552 -7.33 87.15 -6.54
CA CYS A 552 -6.16 87.97 -6.26
C CYS A 552 -6.55 89.43 -6.00
N SER A 553 -7.38 90.05 -6.87
CA SER A 553 -7.85 91.43 -6.67
C SER A 553 -8.58 91.61 -5.34
N LYS A 554 -9.51 90.71 -5.00
CA LYS A 554 -10.26 90.77 -3.73
C LYS A 554 -9.40 90.65 -2.48
N ILE A 555 -8.22 90.03 -2.56
CA ILE A 555 -7.37 89.71 -1.40
C ILE A 555 -6.23 90.71 -1.25
N ILE A 556 -5.50 91.03 -2.33
CA ILE A 556 -4.31 91.90 -2.26
C ILE A 556 -4.64 93.36 -1.89
N PHE A 557 -5.89 93.80 -2.10
CA PHE A 557 -6.37 95.13 -1.71
C PHE A 557 -7.05 95.18 -0.34
N ARG A 558 -7.12 94.05 0.39
CA ARG A 558 -7.54 94.06 1.80
C ARG A 558 -6.46 94.72 2.66
N ASN A 559 -6.89 95.43 3.71
CA ASN A 559 -6.00 96.21 4.58
C ASN A 559 -4.83 95.37 5.16
N GLU A 560 -5.03 94.08 5.37
CA GLU A 560 -4.03 93.13 5.90
C GLU A 560 -2.85 92.85 4.96
N TYR A 561 -3.03 93.02 3.64
CA TYR A 561 -2.02 92.68 2.61
C TYR A 561 -1.55 93.91 1.81
N ARG A 562 -2.26 95.03 1.90
CA ARG A 562 -2.05 96.26 1.12
C ARG A 562 -0.62 96.82 1.21
N TYR A 563 0.07 96.62 2.33
CA TYR A 563 1.39 97.18 2.60
C TYR A 563 2.52 96.14 2.65
N LYS A 564 2.23 94.86 2.35
CA LYS A 564 3.25 93.80 2.35
C LYS A 564 4.01 93.79 1.03
N ASN A 565 5.34 93.94 1.11
CA ASN A 565 6.24 94.07 -0.05
C ASN A 565 6.19 92.86 -1.01
N GLU A 566 5.96 91.66 -0.48
CA GLU A 566 5.87 90.42 -1.24
C GLU A 566 4.72 90.41 -2.28
N TYR A 567 3.72 91.28 -2.12
CA TYR A 567 2.60 91.40 -3.08
C TYR A 567 2.77 92.54 -4.10
N ASN A 568 3.86 93.31 -4.07
CA ASN A 568 4.04 94.48 -4.95
C ASN A 568 3.96 94.08 -6.43
N ILE A 569 4.69 93.04 -6.85
CA ILE A 569 4.71 92.57 -8.25
C ILE A 569 3.31 92.11 -8.69
N LEU A 570 2.60 91.38 -7.83
CA LEU A 570 1.24 90.91 -8.12
C LEU A 570 0.23 92.08 -8.19
N ARG A 571 0.34 93.07 -7.29
CA ARG A 571 -0.48 94.30 -7.30
C ARG A 571 -0.27 95.10 -8.58
N ASP A 572 0.99 95.28 -8.99
CA ASP A 572 1.33 95.96 -10.23
C ASP A 572 0.67 95.23 -11.42
N ILE A 573 0.81 93.91 -11.51
CA ILE A 573 0.21 93.13 -12.60
C ILE A 573 -1.33 93.22 -12.60
N ILE A 574 -1.98 93.11 -11.44
CA ILE A 574 -3.46 93.17 -11.33
C ILE A 574 -3.99 94.55 -11.74
N ASN A 575 -3.30 95.64 -11.40
CA ASN A 575 -3.67 97.01 -11.81
C ASN A 575 -3.62 97.24 -13.32
N HIS A 576 -2.94 96.38 -14.08
CA HIS A 576 -2.85 96.47 -15.55
C HIS A 576 -3.92 95.63 -16.29
N TYR A 577 -4.75 94.87 -15.58
CA TYR A 577 -5.90 94.20 -16.20
C TYR A 577 -7.12 95.13 -16.20
N PRO A 578 -7.91 95.18 -17.30
CA PRO A 578 -9.20 95.85 -17.29
C PRO A 578 -10.10 95.18 -16.25
N GLN A 579 -10.74 96.01 -15.41
CA GLN A 579 -11.62 95.55 -14.33
C GLN A 579 -12.85 94.82 -14.84
#